data_AF-A0A7X0DKT1-F1
#
_entry.id   AF-A0A7X0DKT1-F1
#
_cell.length_a   1.000
_cell.length_b   1.000
_cell.length_c   1.000
_cell.angle_alpha   90.00
_cell.angle_beta   90.00
_cell.angle_gamma   90.00
#
_symmetry.space_group_name_H-M   'P 1'
#
loop_
_entity.id
_entity.type
_entity.pdbx_description
1 polymer ?
#
loop_
_entity_poly.entity_id
_entity_poly.type
_entity_poly.pdbx_seq_one_letter_code
_entity_poly.pdbx_strand_id
1 'polypeptide(L)'
;MRRELPVEVIQEYETWRKIRDPDGAEGWVHQSMLTGRRTIMVRKDKAMLRRTADDTASAAAYLSQGVVGKLLQCPKGSDYCRVEVEGYQGWLRRNELWGAYKAEAIN
;
A
#
# COMPACT_ATOMS: atom_id res chain seq x y z
N MET A 1 -6.81 17.31 3.51
CA MET A 1 -7.03 15.88 3.22
C MET A 1 -5.93 15.42 2.27
N ARG A 2 -5.06 14.49 2.68
CA ARG A 2 -4.03 13.93 1.78
C ARG A 2 -4.75 13.15 0.68
N ARG A 3 -4.60 13.56 -0.57
CA ARG A 3 -5.09 12.79 -1.72
C ARG A 3 -4.30 11.48 -1.77
N GLU A 4 -4.98 10.38 -2.13
CA GLU A 4 -4.38 9.05 -2.36
C GLU A 4 -3.96 8.26 -1.10
N LEU A 5 -4.41 8.67 0.09
CA LEU A 5 -4.26 7.85 1.30
C LEU A 5 -4.93 6.48 1.06
N PRO A 6 -4.22 5.37 1.28
CA PRO A 6 -4.82 4.06 1.11
C PRO A 6 -5.89 3.87 2.21
N VAL A 7 -7.03 3.28 1.85
CA VAL A 7 -8.13 2.94 2.77
C VAL A 7 -8.62 1.50 2.55
N GLU A 8 -9.16 0.89 3.60
CA GLU A 8 -9.62 -0.50 3.63
C GLU A 8 -11.14 -0.47 3.74
N VAL A 9 -11.85 -1.01 2.75
CA VAL A 9 -13.30 -1.16 2.84
C VAL A 9 -13.59 -2.35 3.75
N ILE A 10 -14.23 -2.09 4.89
CA ILE A 10 -14.57 -3.10 5.90
C ILE A 10 -16.06 -3.46 5.91
N GLN A 11 -16.94 -2.61 5.36
CA GLN A 11 -18.37 -2.90 5.14
C GLN A 11 -18.91 -2.15 3.94
N GLU A 12 -19.97 -2.69 3.33
CA GLU A 12 -20.67 -2.09 2.19
C GLU A 12 -22.18 -2.02 2.47
N TYR A 13 -22.80 -0.88 2.15
CA TYR A 13 -24.25 -0.69 2.24
C TYR A 13 -24.70 0.27 1.14
N GLU A 14 -25.50 -0.20 0.18
CA GLU A 14 -25.90 0.57 -1.01
C GLU A 14 -24.70 1.29 -1.67
N THR A 15 -24.72 2.63 -1.73
CA THR A 15 -23.63 3.47 -2.28
C THR A 15 -22.60 3.89 -1.23
N TRP A 16 -22.75 3.44 0.02
CA TRP A 16 -21.87 3.75 1.13
C TRP A 16 -20.86 2.64 1.37
N ARG A 17 -19.64 3.05 1.73
CA ARG A 17 -18.53 2.16 2.08
C ARG A 17 -18.01 2.58 3.45
N LYS A 18 -18.04 1.65 4.41
CA LYS A 18 -17.37 1.85 5.69
C LYS A 18 -15.90 1.56 5.46
N ILE A 19 -15.06 2.55 5.69
CA ILE A 19 -13.61 2.45 5.51
C ILE A 19 -12.88 2.47 6.85
N ARG A 20 -11.69 1.87 6.87
CA ARG A 20 -10.67 2.03 7.90
C ARG A 20 -9.42 2.66 7.28
N ASP A 21 -8.84 3.63 7.95
CA ASP A 21 -7.59 4.26 7.55
C ASP A 21 -6.34 3.60 8.20
N PRO A 22 -5.11 4.00 7.81
CA PRO A 22 -3.89 3.43 8.38
C PRO A 22 -3.72 3.65 9.89
N ASP A 23 -4.34 4.70 10.44
CA ASP A 23 -4.32 5.06 11.86
C ASP A 23 -5.40 4.31 12.67
N GLY A 24 -6.28 3.57 11.98
CA GLY A 24 -7.35 2.76 12.55
C GLY A 24 -8.69 3.49 12.70
N ALA A 25 -8.79 4.74 12.24
CA ALA A 25 -10.05 5.47 12.26
C ALA A 25 -11.04 4.85 11.26
N GLU A 26 -12.31 4.80 11.66
CA GLU A 26 -13.38 4.22 10.85
C GLU A 26 -14.46 5.25 10.52
N GLY A 27 -15.05 5.16 9.33
CA GLY A 27 -16.12 6.05 8.92
C GLY A 27 -16.80 5.61 7.63
N TRP A 28 -17.98 6.16 7.37
CA TRP A 28 -18.71 5.95 6.12
C TRP A 28 -18.36 7.01 5.09
N VAL A 29 -18.06 6.59 3.88
CA VAL A 29 -17.85 7.46 2.72
C VAL A 29 -18.72 7.01 1.55
N HIS A 30 -19.12 7.94 0.70
CA HIS A 30 -19.81 7.59 -0.53
C HIS A 30 -18.82 6.94 -1.51
N GLN A 31 -19.24 5.90 -2.23
CA GLN A 31 -18.37 5.13 -3.13
C GLN A 31 -17.65 5.98 -4.19
N SER A 32 -18.25 7.11 -4.61
CA SER A 32 -17.64 8.05 -5.57
C SER A 32 -16.43 8.80 -5.02
N MET A 33 -16.20 8.78 -3.70
CA MET A 33 -15.01 9.35 -3.07
C MET A 33 -13.82 8.37 -3.11
N LEU A 34 -14.06 7.11 -3.44
CA LEU A 34 -13.05 6.08 -3.57
C LEU A 34 -12.59 5.95 -5.01
N THR A 35 -11.31 5.67 -5.20
CA THR A 35 -10.77 5.28 -6.50
C THR A 35 -10.35 3.81 -6.42
N GLY A 36 -10.49 3.07 -7.51
CA GLY A 36 -9.98 1.69 -7.59
C GLY A 36 -8.45 1.60 -7.66
N ARG A 37 -7.72 2.72 -7.58
CA ARG A 37 -6.26 2.74 -7.59
C ARG A 37 -5.74 2.18 -6.28
N ARG A 38 -4.91 1.15 -6.37
CA ARG A 38 -4.23 0.57 -5.22
C ARG A 38 -3.03 1.43 -4.86
N THR A 39 -3.07 2.01 -3.66
CA THR A 39 -1.94 2.74 -3.08
C THR A 39 -1.47 2.04 -1.82
N ILE A 40 -0.24 2.34 -1.43
CA ILE A 40 0.37 1.85 -0.19
C ILE A 40 0.85 3.03 0.64
N MET A 41 1.02 2.78 1.94
CA MET A 41 1.73 3.68 2.83
C MET A 41 2.86 2.92 3.52
N VAL A 42 4.06 3.50 3.54
CA VAL A 42 5.19 2.95 4.28
C VAL A 42 4.95 3.09 5.78
N ARG A 43 5.06 1.97 6.51
CA ARG A 43 4.83 1.92 7.97
C ARG A 43 6.11 2.01 8.80
N LYS A 44 7.26 1.74 8.20
CA LYS A 44 8.56 1.71 8.87
C LYS A 44 9.30 3.03 8.72
N ASP A 45 10.00 3.47 9.76
CA ASP A 45 10.77 4.73 9.77
C ASP A 45 11.76 4.84 8.62
N LYS A 46 12.39 3.71 8.28
CA LYS A 46 13.29 3.57 7.14
C LYS A 46 13.04 2.23 6.44
N ALA A 47 12.21 2.25 5.41
CA ALA A 47 11.98 1.10 4.54
C ALA A 47 12.97 1.12 3.36
N MET A 48 13.45 -0.05 2.96
CA MET A 48 14.36 -0.20 1.83
C MET A 48 13.58 -0.66 0.61
N LEU A 49 13.45 0.22 -0.37
CA LEU A 49 12.93 -0.14 -1.68
C LEU A 49 14.02 -0.91 -2.41
N ARG A 50 13.82 -2.20 -2.64
CA ARG A 50 14.81 -3.11 -3.24
C ARG A 50 14.68 -3.15 -4.75
N ARG A 51 15.78 -3.39 -5.46
CA ARG A 51 15.75 -3.57 -6.93
C ARG A 51 15.07 -4.87 -7.35
N THR A 52 15.18 -5.93 -6.54
CA THR A 52 14.55 -7.24 -6.76
C THR A 52 13.82 -7.71 -5.50
N ALA A 53 12.94 -8.71 -5.64
CA ALA A 53 12.17 -9.31 -4.55
C ALA A 53 13.03 -10.29 -3.71
N ASP A 54 14.18 -9.84 -3.21
CA ASP A 54 15.14 -10.65 -2.46
C ASP A 54 15.71 -9.87 -1.27
N ASP A 55 16.05 -10.55 -0.19
CA ASP A 55 16.63 -9.92 1.00
C ASP A 55 18.05 -9.39 0.80
N THR A 56 18.80 -10.01 -0.10
CA THR A 56 20.16 -9.63 -0.48
C THR A 56 20.20 -8.56 -1.56
N ALA A 57 19.03 -8.16 -2.09
CA ALA A 57 18.92 -7.16 -3.13
C ALA A 57 19.46 -5.80 -2.69
N SER A 58 20.13 -5.10 -3.61
CA SER A 58 20.57 -3.72 -3.39
C SER A 58 19.39 -2.74 -3.31
N ALA A 59 19.60 -1.62 -2.60
CA ALA A 59 18.61 -0.56 -2.50
C ALA A 59 18.45 0.16 -3.85
N ALA A 60 17.21 0.29 -4.30
CA ALA A 60 16.81 1.28 -5.30
C ALA A 60 16.64 2.66 -4.64
N ALA A 61 16.04 2.70 -3.45
CA ALA A 61 15.85 3.91 -2.64
C ALA A 61 15.60 3.55 -1.16
N TYR A 62 15.65 4.57 -0.29
CA TYR A 62 15.16 4.47 1.09
C TYR A 62 13.93 5.36 1.24
N LEU A 63 12.89 4.82 1.87
CA LEU A 63 11.60 5.49 2.06
C LEU A 63 11.36 5.73 3.55
N SER A 64 10.82 6.91 3.87
CA SER A 64 10.42 7.26 5.23
C SER A 64 9.00 6.79 5.54
N GLN A 65 8.68 6.66 6.83
CA GLN A 65 7.32 6.40 7.28
C GLN A 65 6.32 7.44 6.74
N GLY A 66 5.11 6.98 6.39
CA GLY A 66 4.02 7.83 5.91
C GLY A 66 4.10 8.16 4.42
N VAL A 67 5.19 7.81 3.73
CA VAL A 67 5.30 7.94 2.28
C VAL A 67 4.24 7.09 1.60
N VAL A 68 3.51 7.69 0.67
CA VAL A 68 2.46 7.04 -0.12
C VAL A 68 3.00 6.72 -1.51
N GLY A 69 2.66 5.53 -2.01
CA GLY A 69 3.05 5.07 -3.34
C GLY A 69 1.94 4.31 -4.03
N LYS A 70 2.14 3.99 -5.30
CA LYS A 70 1.26 3.09 -6.05
C LYS A 70 1.70 1.66 -5.84
N LEU A 71 0.71 0.78 -5.69
CA LEU A 71 0.95 -0.64 -5.68
C LEU A 71 0.83 -1.20 -7.09
N LEU A 72 1.94 -1.73 -7.60
CA LEU A 72 1.98 -2.28 -8.96
C LEU A 72 1.65 -3.77 -8.94
N GLN A 73 2.26 -4.52 -8.02
CA GLN A 73 2.09 -5.97 -7.97
C GLN A 73 2.41 -6.51 -6.57
N CYS A 74 1.71 -7.54 -6.15
CA CYS A 74 2.02 -8.34 -4.97
C CYS A 74 1.87 -9.83 -5.37
N PRO A 75 2.94 -10.48 -5.88
CA PRO A 75 2.86 -11.86 -6.35
C PRO A 75 2.36 -12.82 -5.27
N LYS A 76 1.56 -13.81 -5.68
CA LYS A 76 1.02 -14.84 -4.78
C LYS A 76 2.18 -15.63 -4.14
N GLY A 77 2.16 -15.75 -2.82
CA GLY A 77 3.18 -16.48 -2.06
C GLY A 77 4.53 -15.75 -1.91
N SER A 78 4.65 -14.51 -2.41
CA SER A 78 5.82 -13.67 -2.16
C SER A 78 5.58 -12.74 -0.97
N ASP A 79 6.58 -12.54 -0.11
CA ASP A 79 6.56 -11.52 0.94
C ASP A 79 6.84 -10.10 0.42
N TYR A 80 7.00 -9.94 -0.89
CA TYR A 80 7.33 -8.68 -1.53
C TYR A 80 6.20 -8.16 -2.40
N CYS A 81 6.08 -6.84 -2.43
CA CYS A 81 5.21 -6.12 -3.33
C CYS A 81 6.05 -5.13 -4.14
N ARG A 82 5.81 -5.12 -5.46
CA ARG A 82 6.36 -4.14 -6.37
C ARG A 82 5.54 -2.85 -6.25
N VAL A 83 6.23 -1.75 -6.00
CA VAL A 83 5.63 -0.43 -5.78
C VAL A 83 6.33 0.62 -6.62
N GLU A 84 5.64 1.73 -6.85
CA GLU A 84 6.17 2.96 -7.42
C GLU A 84 5.98 4.11 -6.44
N VAL A 85 7.07 4.79 -6.10
CA VAL A 85 7.07 5.93 -5.17
C VAL A 85 7.87 7.06 -5.81
N GLU A 86 7.22 8.19 -6.10
CA GLU A 86 7.86 9.37 -6.71
C GLU A 86 8.74 9.04 -7.95
N GLY A 87 8.31 8.09 -8.78
CA GLY A 87 9.03 7.64 -9.98
C GLY A 87 10.08 6.55 -9.73
N TYR A 88 10.41 6.23 -8.48
CA TYR A 88 11.24 5.08 -8.14
C TYR A 88 10.39 3.81 -8.10
N GLN A 89 10.80 2.80 -8.86
CA GLN A 89 10.18 1.48 -8.82
C GLN A 89 11.08 0.46 -8.12
N GLY A 90 10.48 -0.42 -7.35
CA GLY A 90 11.19 -1.50 -6.69
C GLY A 90 10.26 -2.36 -5.84
N TRP A 91 10.85 -3.13 -4.94
CA TRP A 91 10.18 -4.11 -4.11
C TRP A 91 10.27 -3.74 -2.63
N LEU A 92 9.12 -3.67 -1.97
CA LEU A 92 9.01 -3.52 -0.52
C LEU A 92 8.52 -4.82 0.10
N ARG A 93 8.95 -5.10 1.33
CA ARG A 93 8.35 -6.20 2.09
C ARG A 93 6.92 -5.83 2.47
N ARG A 94 6.00 -6.79 2.39
CA ARG A 94 4.57 -6.63 2.73
C ARG A 94 4.36 -6.12 4.16
N ASN A 95 5.20 -6.55 5.11
CA ASN A 95 5.10 -6.11 6.50
C ASN A 95 5.60 -4.67 6.74
N GLU A 96 6.26 -4.05 5.76
CA GLU A 96 6.75 -2.66 5.85
C GLU A 96 5.74 -1.66 5.27
N LEU A 97 4.60 -2.12 4.74
CA LEU A 97 3.58 -1.28 4.11
C LEU A 97 2.17 -1.55 4.65
N TRP A 98 1.29 -0.58 4.43
CA TRP A 98 -0.15 -0.69 4.54
C TRP A 98 -0.77 -0.60 3.15
N GLY A 99 -1.95 -1.18 2.93
CA GLY A 99 -2.66 -1.14 1.64
C GLY A 99 -2.64 -2.46 0.85
N ALA A 100 -2.03 -3.51 1.41
CA ALA A 100 -2.16 -4.89 0.94
C ALA A 100 -2.13 -5.85 2.13
N TYR A 101 -2.99 -6.87 2.14
CA TYR A 101 -2.90 -7.89 3.18
C TYR A 101 -1.73 -8.84 2.97
N LYS A 102 -1.29 -9.51 4.05
CA LYS A 102 -0.19 -10.49 4.01
C LYS A 102 -0.37 -11.57 2.93
N ALA A 103 -1.61 -12.03 2.70
CA ALA A 103 -1.92 -13.09 1.74
C ALA A 103 -2.60 -12.60 0.44
N GLU A 104 -2.74 -11.29 0.23
CA GLU A 104 -3.44 -10.75 -0.93
C GLU A 104 -2.57 -10.84 -2.18
N ALA A 105 -3.05 -11.50 -3.23
CA ALA A 105 -2.37 -11.50 -4.52
C ALA A 105 -2.89 -10.33 -5.35
N ILE A 106 -1.97 -9.47 -5.82
CA ILE A 106 -2.26 -8.35 -6.73
C ILE A 106 -1.39 -8.55 -7.96
N ASN A 107 -2.04 -8.69 -9.11
CA ASN A 107 -1.37 -8.97 -10.39
C ASN A 107 -1.23 -7.71 -11.22
#